data_AF-A0A7W0DS94-F1
#
_entry.id   AF-A0A7W0DS94-F1
#
_cell.length_a   1.000
_cell.length_b   1.000
_cell.length_c   1.000
_cell.angle_alpha   90.00
_cell.angle_beta   90.00
_cell.angle_gamma   90.00
#
_symmetry.space_group_name_H-M   'P 1'
#
loop_
_entity.id
_entity.type
_entity.pdbx_description
1 polymer ?
#
loop_
_entity_poly.entity_id
_entity_poly.type
_entity_poly.pdbx_seq_one_letter_code
_entity_poly.pdbx_strand_id
1 'polypeptide(L)'
;MADTTIKISESIRDRLRTLAEERGLSTRAYVERVVAATPTEAERAERTARAIAYIRANLRPDFTEGDVREAQEWRDAIVAGRVGERR
;
A
#
# COMPACT_ATOMS: atom_id res chain seq x y z
N MET A 1 25.02 -8.63 -8.81
CA MET A 1 24.36 -7.33 -8.63
C MET A 1 25.25 -6.48 -7.73
N ALA A 2 25.48 -5.21 -8.06
CA ALA A 2 26.35 -4.35 -7.26
C ALA A 2 25.64 -3.94 -5.95
N ASP A 3 26.35 -4.05 -4.84
CA ASP A 3 25.84 -3.57 -3.55
C ASP A 3 25.77 -2.05 -3.56
N THR A 4 24.58 -1.53 -3.25
CA THR A 4 24.32 -0.09 -3.22
C THR A 4 24.25 0.39 -1.77
N THR A 5 25.02 1.43 -1.44
CA THR A 5 25.00 2.03 -0.11
C THR A 5 23.98 3.17 -0.06
N ILE A 6 23.01 3.08 0.86
CA ILE A 6 22.00 4.11 1.10
C ILE A 6 22.32 4.79 2.44
N LYS A 7 22.40 6.12 2.44
CA LYS A 7 22.58 6.90 3.67
C LYS A 7 21.21 7.15 4.32
N ILE A 8 21.08 6.78 5.58
CA ILE A 8 19.89 6.98 6.42
C ILE A 8 20.32 7.41 7.83
N SER A 9 19.40 7.99 8.60
CA SER A 9 19.67 8.30 10.01
C SER A 9 19.90 7.02 10.82
N GLU A 10 20.66 7.14 11.91
CA GLU A 10 20.92 6.03 12.83
C GLU A 10 19.62 5.47 13.42
N SER A 11 18.68 6.35 13.81
CA SER A 11 17.37 5.97 14.31
C SER A 11 16.59 5.06 13.35
N ILE A 12 16.66 5.33 12.04
CA ILE A 12 15.99 4.50 11.03
C ILE A 12 16.73 3.19 10.81
N ARG A 13 18.08 3.20 10.83
CA ARG A 13 18.89 1.99 10.73
C ARG A 13 18.57 1.00 11.85
N ASP A 14 18.48 1.48 13.08
CA ASP A 14 18.23 0.63 14.25
C ASP A 14 16.78 0.11 14.28
N ARG A 15 15.84 0.96 13.86
CA ARG A 15 14.45 0.52 13.65
C ARG A 15 14.35 -0.55 12.56
N LEU A 16 15.04 -0.40 11.43
CA LEU A 16 15.07 -1.41 10.37
C LEU A 16 15.66 -2.72 10.85
N ARG A 17 16.74 -2.67 11.65
CA ARG A 17 17.36 -3.85 12.23
C ARG A 17 16.39 -4.60 13.13
N THR A 18 15.73 -3.91 14.05
CA THR A 18 14.72 -4.48 14.95
C THR A 18 13.60 -5.15 14.15
N LEU A 19 13.04 -4.46 13.14
CA LEU A 19 11.97 -4.99 12.29
C LEU A 19 12.39 -6.23 11.48
N ALA A 20 13.65 -6.28 11.06
CA ALA A 20 14.22 -7.40 10.34
C ALA A 20 14.41 -8.61 11.26
N GLU A 21 14.97 -8.40 12.46
CA GLU A 21 15.17 -9.42 13.50
C GLU A 21 13.84 -10.07 13.93
N GLU A 22 12.80 -9.28 14.19
CA GLU A 22 11.44 -9.78 14.49
C GLU A 22 10.89 -10.73 13.41
N ARG A 23 11.33 -10.54 12.16
CA ARG A 23 10.87 -11.31 11.00
C ARG A 23 11.85 -12.41 10.59
N GLY A 24 12.94 -12.60 11.35
CA GLY A 24 14.00 -13.56 11.03
C GLY A 24 14.73 -13.25 9.72
N LEU A 25 14.80 -11.97 9.33
CA LEU A 25 15.41 -11.51 8.09
C LEU A 25 16.65 -10.67 8.38
N SER A 26 17.59 -10.62 7.43
CA SER A 26 18.64 -9.59 7.45
C SER A 26 18.04 -8.22 7.09
N THR A 27 18.66 -7.13 7.54
CA THR A 27 18.22 -5.77 7.21
C THR A 27 18.11 -5.56 5.70
N ARG A 28 19.06 -6.12 4.93
CA ARG A 28 19.02 -6.11 3.47
C ARG A 28 17.77 -6.80 2.93
N ALA A 29 17.55 -8.06 3.32
CA ALA A 29 16.42 -8.86 2.84
C ALA A 29 15.09 -8.22 3.24
N TYR A 30 15.03 -7.58 4.41
CA TYR A 30 13.85 -6.84 4.85
C TYR A 30 13.58 -5.62 3.96
N VAL A 31 14.59 -4.82 3.64
CA VAL A 31 14.43 -3.65 2.74
C VAL A 31 13.99 -4.11 1.34
N GLU A 32 14.62 -5.13 0.78
CA GLU A 32 14.24 -5.70 -0.53
C GLU A 32 12.78 -6.17 -0.51
N ARG A 33 12.36 -6.89 0.55
CA ARG A 33 10.97 -7.33 0.72
C ARG A 33 9.99 -6.17 0.83
N VAL A 34 10.33 -5.13 1.60
CA VAL A 34 9.46 -3.96 1.78
C VAL A 34 9.28 -3.25 0.45
N VAL A 35 10.36 -3.01 -0.30
CA VAL A 35 10.29 -2.33 -1.60
C VAL A 35 9.53 -3.19 -2.61
N ALA A 36 9.80 -4.49 -2.69
CA ALA A 36 9.08 -5.40 -3.58
C ALA A 36 7.57 -5.48 -3.28
N ALA A 37 7.18 -5.30 -2.01
CA ALA A 37 5.78 -5.30 -1.59
C ALA A 37 5.11 -3.93 -1.68
N THR A 38 5.88 -2.85 -1.86
CA THR A 38 5.36 -1.47 -1.88
C THR A 38 5.24 -1.01 -3.33
N PRO A 39 4.03 -1.05 -3.92
CA PRO A 39 3.85 -0.59 -5.30
C PRO A 39 4.10 0.91 -5.41
N THR A 40 4.63 1.31 -6.56
CA THR A 40 4.69 2.71 -6.98
C THR A 40 3.28 3.25 -7.28
N GLU A 41 3.14 4.57 -7.35
CA GLU A 41 1.85 5.19 -7.71
C GLU A 41 1.35 4.75 -9.09
N ALA A 42 2.25 4.60 -10.07
CA ALA A 42 1.90 4.12 -11.40
C ALA A 42 1.36 2.68 -11.35
N GLU A 43 2.02 1.78 -10.62
CA GLU A 43 1.55 0.39 -10.46
C GLU A 43 0.24 0.31 -9.68
N ARG A 44 0.03 1.18 -8.68
CA ARG A 44 -1.26 1.30 -7.97
C ARG A 44 -2.37 1.73 -8.93
N ALA A 45 -2.12 2.73 -9.77
CA ALA A 45 -3.08 3.22 -10.75
C ALA A 45 -3.43 2.11 -11.78
N GLU A 46 -2.42 1.41 -12.30
CA GLU A 46 -2.63 0.28 -13.22
C GLU A 46 -3.42 -0.86 -12.57
N ARG A 47 -3.09 -1.22 -11.31
CA ARG A 47 -3.84 -2.23 -10.55
C ARG A 47 -5.29 -1.82 -10.36
N THR A 48 -5.54 -0.54 -10.11
CA THR A 48 -6.89 0.02 -9.93
C THR A 48 -7.66 -0.04 -11.25
N ALA A 49 -7.06 0.37 -12.36
CA ALA A 49 -7.66 0.29 -13.69
C ALA A 49 -8.03 -1.16 -14.05
N ARG A 50 -7.13 -2.13 -13.76
CA ARG A 50 -7.40 -3.55 -13.95
C ARG A 50 -8.57 -4.05 -13.11
N ALA A 51 -8.63 -3.65 -11.83
CA ALA A 51 -9.74 -4.01 -10.95
C ALA A 51 -11.07 -3.44 -11.45
N ILE A 52 -11.10 -2.17 -11.87
CA ILE A 52 -12.28 -1.53 -12.44
C ILE A 52 -12.74 -2.28 -13.69
N ALA A 53 -11.82 -2.59 -14.61
CA ALA A 53 -12.14 -3.35 -15.83
C ALA A 53 -12.73 -4.73 -15.51
N TYR A 54 -12.15 -5.43 -14.53
CA TYR A 54 -12.68 -6.73 -14.09
C TYR A 54 -14.09 -6.62 -13.50
N ILE A 55 -14.33 -5.62 -12.64
CA ILE A 55 -15.65 -5.40 -12.03
C ILE A 55 -16.69 -5.10 -13.10
N ARG A 56 -16.37 -4.21 -14.05
CA ARG A 56 -17.25 -3.91 -15.19
C ARG A 56 -17.58 -5.15 -16.01
N ALA A 57 -16.59 -5.99 -16.25
CA ALA A 57 -16.76 -7.18 -17.08
C ALA A 57 -17.56 -8.30 -16.38
N ASN A 58 -17.46 -8.44 -15.04
CA ASN A 58 -17.95 -9.66 -14.37
C ASN A 58 -19.01 -9.42 -13.30
N LEU A 59 -19.10 -8.23 -12.71
CA LEU A 59 -19.91 -8.00 -11.50
C LEU A 59 -20.93 -6.88 -11.68
N ARG A 60 -20.48 -5.72 -12.18
CA ARG A 60 -21.30 -4.51 -12.27
C ARG A 60 -20.90 -3.69 -13.50
N PRO A 61 -21.61 -3.83 -14.64
CA PRO A 61 -21.27 -3.17 -15.90
C PRO A 61 -21.30 -1.63 -15.83
N ASP A 62 -22.15 -1.06 -14.99
CA ASP A 62 -22.31 0.38 -14.78
C ASP A 62 -21.33 0.96 -13.73
N PHE A 63 -20.38 0.16 -13.24
CA PHE A 63 -19.40 0.64 -12.25
C PHE A 63 -18.50 1.74 -12.84
N THR A 64 -18.50 2.91 -12.21
CA THR A 64 -17.78 4.09 -12.66
C THR A 64 -16.61 4.42 -11.73
N GLU A 65 -15.74 5.33 -12.18
CA GLU A 65 -14.72 5.92 -11.30
C GLU A 65 -15.36 6.79 -10.19
N GLY A 66 -16.58 7.28 -10.40
CA GLY A 66 -17.36 8.00 -9.38
C GLY A 66 -17.64 7.12 -8.15
N ASP A 67 -17.99 5.85 -8.37
CA ASP A 67 -18.22 4.88 -7.29
C ASP A 67 -16.94 4.60 -6.49
N VAL A 68 -15.77 4.60 -7.16
CA VAL A 68 -14.47 4.44 -6.48
C VAL A 68 -14.18 5.65 -5.59
N ARG A 69 -14.41 6.86 -6.11
CA ARG A 69 -14.19 8.11 -5.37
C ARG A 69 -15.12 8.21 -4.17
N GLU A 70 -16.41 7.92 -4.33
CA GLU A 70 -17.38 7.91 -3.23
C GLU A 70 -16.96 6.94 -2.12
N ALA A 71 -16.50 5.74 -2.50
CA ALA A 71 -16.00 4.77 -1.53
C ALA A 71 -14.72 5.23 -0.80
N GLN A 72 -13.86 6.01 -1.45
CA GLN A 72 -12.67 6.60 -0.83
C GLN A 72 -13.06 7.70 0.16
N GLU A 73 -13.94 8.61 -0.24
CA GLU A 73 -14.46 9.68 0.63
C GLU A 73 -15.18 9.11 1.86
N TRP A 74 -15.95 8.03 1.69
CA TRP A 74 -16.60 7.32 2.79
C TRP A 74 -15.58 6.70 3.75
N ARG A 75 -14.51 6.08 3.23
CA ARG A 75 -13.41 5.56 4.06
C ARG A 75 -12.71 6.65 4.85
N ASP A 76 -12.41 7.78 4.22
CA ASP A 76 -11.77 8.92 4.87
C ASP A 76 -12.68 9.54 5.94
N ALA A 77 -13.99 9.54 5.70
CA ALA A 77 -14.97 9.99 6.69
C ALA A 77 -15.03 9.06 7.92
N ILE A 78 -14.90 7.74 7.74
CA ILE A 78 -14.80 6.77 8.84
C ILE A 78 -13.51 7.00 9.64
N VAL A 79 -12.36 7.11 8.96
CA VAL A 79 -11.06 7.34 9.63
C VAL A 79 -11.07 8.64 10.42
N ALA A 80 -11.72 9.68 9.89
CA ALA A 80 -11.90 10.97 10.55
C ALA A 80 -12.97 10.96 11.65
N GLY A 81 -13.64 9.83 11.91
CA GLY A 81 -14.70 9.72 12.92
C GLY A 81 -15.96 10.53 12.60
N ARG A 82 -16.15 10.94 11.35
CA ARG A 82 -17.30 11.76 10.90
C ARG A 82 -18.53 10.90 10.56
N VAL A 83 -18.34 9.61 10.30
CA VAL A 83 -19.40 8.66 9.95
C VAL A 83 -19.16 7.33 10.67
N GLY A 84 -20.20 6.81 11.33
CA GLY A 84 -20.24 5.49 11.99
C GLY A 84 -19.77 5.50 13.45
N GLU A 85 -20.69 5.45 14.40
CA GLU A 85 -20.38 4.83 15.70
C GLU A 85 -20.10 3.34 15.44
N ARG A 86 -18.95 2.84 15.89
CA ARG A 86 -18.80 1.39 16.09
C ARG A 86 -19.78 0.99 17.18
N ARG A 87 -20.89 0.37 16.78
CA ARG A 87 -21.73 -0.43 17.68
C ARG A 87 -21.19 -1.84 17.76
#